data_AF-A0A5J4Q080-F1
#
_entry.id   AF-A0A5J4Q080-F1
#
_cell.length_a   1.000
_cell.length_b   1.000
_cell.length_c   1.000
_cell.angle_alpha   90.00
_cell.angle_beta   90.00
_cell.angle_gamma   90.00
#
_symmetry.space_group_name_H-M   'P 1'
#
loop_
_entity.id
_entity.type
_entity.pdbx_description
1 polymer ?
#
loop_
_entity_poly.entity_id
_entity_poly.type
_entity_poly.pdbx_seq_one_letter_code
_entity_poly.pdbx_strand_id
1 'polypeptide(L)'
;MFILPEKAVSSLRELVSGQELYITDRNKYQGQLTDEKGFMNPQDYECKRECLNILLKALTEAIGKIQKKIQMIIDQDETLSRQFKLLCSIDGVGERTAVKMIVATNAFRDFTDARKFCLHAGVAPFSYTSGSSIRSRNRVSHRADKSIKSLLHMGALTVATPSKGELPEKGRRGKE
;
A
#
# COMPACT_ATOMS: atom_id res chain seq x y z
N MET A 1 22.76 -12.55 -14.36
CA MET A 1 22.00 -13.79 -14.05
C MET A 1 20.53 -13.41 -14.18
N PHE A 2 19.81 -13.91 -15.18
CA PHE A 2 18.39 -13.58 -15.35
C PHE A 2 17.58 -14.23 -14.22
N ILE A 3 16.90 -13.43 -13.40
CA ILE A 3 15.94 -13.94 -12.42
C ILE A 3 14.65 -14.20 -13.17
N LEU A 4 14.09 -15.40 -13.01
CA LEU A 4 12.77 -15.70 -13.57
C LEU A 4 11.73 -14.79 -12.90
N PRO A 5 10.87 -14.10 -13.66
CA PRO A 5 9.91 -13.15 -13.10
C PRO A 5 9.03 -13.74 -11.99
N GLU A 6 8.70 -15.03 -12.11
CA GLU A 6 7.93 -15.77 -11.11
C GLU A 6 8.67 -15.92 -9.77
N LYS A 7 9.98 -16.17 -9.80
CA LYS A 7 10.81 -16.23 -8.59
C LYS A 7 10.96 -14.86 -7.94
N ALA A 8 11.15 -13.81 -8.75
CA ALA A 8 11.25 -12.43 -8.26
C ALA A 8 9.96 -11.99 -7.57
N VAL A 9 8.79 -12.20 -8.19
CA VAL A 9 7.49 -11.85 -7.61
C VAL A 9 7.20 -12.66 -6.35
N SER A 10 7.55 -13.95 -6.32
CA SER A 10 7.39 -14.78 -5.12
C SER A 10 8.23 -14.25 -3.95
N SER A 11 9.51 -13.93 -4.20
CA SER A 11 10.39 -13.31 -3.20
C SER A 11 9.86 -11.94 -2.73
N LEU A 12 9.34 -11.12 -3.64
CA LEU A 12 8.72 -9.84 -3.29
C LEU A 12 7.49 -10.04 -2.41
N ARG A 13 6.67 -11.07 -2.67
CA ARG A 13 5.48 -11.39 -1.86
C ARG A 13 5.85 -11.70 -0.41
N GLU A 14 6.88 -12.51 -0.19
CA GLU A 14 7.38 -12.82 1.16
C GLU A 14 7.88 -11.57 1.87
N LEU A 15 8.65 -10.73 1.18
CA LEU A 15 9.20 -9.49 1.74
C LEU A 15 8.11 -8.47 2.07
N VAL A 16 7.10 -8.30 1.20
CA VAL A 16 5.97 -7.40 1.46
C VAL A 16 5.15 -7.88 2.65
N SER A 17 4.90 -9.19 2.76
CA SER A 17 4.21 -9.76 3.93
C SER A 17 4.98 -9.50 5.23
N GLY A 18 6.30 -9.74 5.25
CA GLY A 18 7.15 -9.44 6.40
C GLY A 18 7.20 -7.95 6.73
N GLN A 19 7.24 -7.08 5.72
CA GLN A 19 7.18 -5.63 5.92
C GLN A 19 5.86 -5.20 6.56
N GLU A 20 4.72 -5.72 6.10
CA GLU A 20 3.40 -5.41 6.66
C GLU A 20 3.28 -5.82 8.13
N LEU A 21 3.84 -6.97 8.50
CA LEU A 21 3.94 -7.41 9.89
C LEU A 21 4.69 -6.40 10.75
N TYR A 22 5.92 -6.03 10.36
CA TYR A 22 6.75 -5.11 11.14
C TYR A 22 6.17 -3.69 11.20
N ILE A 23 5.52 -3.22 10.14
CA ILE A 23 4.80 -1.93 10.16
C ILE A 23 3.66 -1.98 11.17
N THR A 24 2.92 -3.09 11.22
CA THR A 24 1.81 -3.27 12.16
C THR A 24 2.32 -3.25 13.61
N ASP A 25 3.38 -4.00 13.90
CA ASP A 25 3.99 -4.03 15.23
C ASP A 25 4.57 -2.67 15.64
N ARG A 26 5.25 -1.98 14.72
CA ARG A 26 5.79 -0.64 14.97
C ARG A 26 4.66 0.34 15.31
N ASN A 27 3.60 0.35 14.52
CA ASN A 27 2.47 1.24 14.75
C ASN A 27 1.75 0.91 16.07
N LYS A 28 1.66 -0.36 16.45
CA LYS A 28 1.11 -0.81 17.74
C LYS A 28 1.93 -0.25 18.90
N TYR A 29 3.25 -0.42 18.89
CA TYR A 29 4.11 0.08 19.97
C TYR A 29 4.16 1.61 20.00
N GLN A 30 4.10 2.26 18.84
CA GLN A 30 4.01 3.71 18.78
C GLN A 30 2.69 4.24 19.35
N GLY A 31 1.57 3.55 19.09
CA GLY A 31 0.28 3.85 19.70
C GLY A 31 0.30 3.71 21.22
N GLN A 32 0.94 2.66 21.75
CA GLN A 32 1.07 2.51 23.21
C GLN A 32 1.81 3.69 23.85
N LEU A 33 2.86 4.21 23.21
CA LEU A 33 3.59 5.38 23.71
C LEU A 33 2.73 6.66 23.74
N THR A 34 1.85 6.84 22.76
CA THR A 34 0.96 8.01 22.68
C THR A 34 -0.22 7.88 23.62
N ASP A 35 -0.84 6.71 23.67
CA ASP A 35 -2.13 6.49 24.33
C ASP A 35 -1.97 6.39 25.84
N GLU A 36 -0.85 5.87 26.33
CA GLU A 36 -0.59 5.70 27.76
C GLU A 36 0.09 6.93 28.40
N LYS A 37 0.48 7.91 27.57
CA LYS A 37 1.09 9.15 28.05
C LYS A 37 0.07 9.93 28.87
N GLY A 38 0.33 10.07 30.18
CA GLY A 38 -0.54 10.76 31.12
C GLY A 38 -1.55 9.86 31.85
N PHE A 39 -1.60 8.57 31.56
CA PHE A 39 -2.42 7.59 32.29
C PHE A 39 -1.60 6.70 33.25
N MET A 40 -0.27 6.69 33.10
CA MET A 40 0.66 5.96 33.96
C MET A 40 1.40 6.88 34.91
N ASN A 41 1.91 6.30 36.00
CA ASN A 41 2.89 6.95 36.86
C ASN A 41 4.11 7.40 36.01
N PRO A 42 4.59 8.65 36.14
CA PRO A 42 5.69 9.18 35.33
C PRO A 42 6.95 8.30 35.32
N GLN A 43 7.35 7.73 36.46
CA GLN A 43 8.54 6.90 36.56
C GLN A 43 8.37 5.58 35.78
N ASP A 44 7.23 4.91 35.92
CA ASP A 44 6.93 3.67 35.21
C ASP A 44 6.79 3.90 33.70
N TYR A 45 6.21 5.05 33.32
CA TYR A 45 6.09 5.47 31.93
C TYR A 45 7.45 5.66 31.28
N GLU A 46 8.40 6.35 31.92
CA GLU A 46 9.73 6.55 31.34
C GLU A 46 10.48 5.21 31.15
N CYS A 47 10.44 4.32 32.13
CA CYS A 47 11.00 2.96 32.00
C CYS A 47 10.39 2.21 30.81
N LYS A 48 9.05 2.22 30.68
CA LYS A 48 8.36 1.57 29.55
C LYS A 48 8.71 2.24 28.23
N ARG A 49 8.80 3.56 28.20
CA ARG A 49 9.12 4.36 27.03
C ARG A 49 10.52 4.05 26.50
N GLU A 50 11.51 3.93 27.38
CA GLU A 50 12.87 3.53 27.01
C GLU A 50 12.88 2.14 26.35
N CYS A 51 12.23 1.16 26.97
CA CYS A 51 12.10 -0.20 26.42
C CYS A 51 11.42 -0.21 25.05
N LEU A 52 10.29 0.48 24.89
CA LEU A 52 9.56 0.54 23.63
C LEU A 52 10.36 1.28 22.54
N ASN A 53 11.12 2.32 22.89
CA ASN A 53 11.97 3.02 21.94
C ASN A 53 13.09 2.14 21.37
N ILE A 54 13.63 1.22 22.15
CA ILE A 54 14.60 0.22 21.66
C ILE A 54 13.94 -0.67 20.60
N LEU A 55 12.74 -1.19 20.87
CA LEU A 55 11.99 -2.02 19.94
C LEU A 55 11.61 -1.26 18.66
N LEU A 56 11.16 -0.01 18.79
CA LEU A 56 10.81 0.83 17.64
C LEU A 56 12.00 1.10 16.72
N LYS A 57 13.20 1.32 17.29
CA LYS A 57 14.44 1.46 16.53
C LYS A 57 14.75 0.18 15.75
N ALA A 58 14.73 -0.97 16.43
CA ALA A 58 14.98 -2.26 15.80
C ALA A 58 14.00 -2.58 14.67
N LEU A 59 12.70 -2.33 14.87
CA LEU A 59 11.68 -2.50 13.84
C LEU A 59 11.88 -1.55 12.65
N THR A 60 12.25 -0.29 12.91
CA THR A 60 12.52 0.69 11.84
C THR A 60 13.71 0.26 10.99
N GLU A 61 14.78 -0.22 11.61
CA GLU A 61 15.94 -0.76 10.91
C GLU A 61 15.59 -2.02 10.09
N ALA A 62 14.79 -2.93 10.65
CA ALA A 62 14.34 -4.13 9.96
C ALA A 62 13.49 -3.79 8.72
N ILE A 63 12.55 -2.84 8.85
CA ILE A 63 11.74 -2.32 7.74
C ILE A 63 12.66 -1.73 6.65
N GLY A 64 13.65 -0.92 7.03
CA GLY A 64 14.62 -0.34 6.09
C GLY A 64 15.45 -1.39 5.36
N LYS A 65 15.87 -2.48 6.03
CA LYS A 65 16.56 -3.61 5.40
C LYS A 65 15.66 -4.31 4.37
N ILE A 66 14.39 -4.53 4.70
CA ILE A 66 13.42 -5.14 3.77
C ILE A 66 13.19 -4.23 2.56
N GLN A 67 13.02 -2.92 2.76
CA GLN A 67 12.84 -1.95 1.67
C GLN A 67 14.02 -1.97 0.69
N LYS A 68 15.25 -1.96 1.21
CA LYS A 68 16.45 -2.07 0.37
C LYS A 68 16.47 -3.37 -0.44
N LYS A 69 16.08 -4.49 0.17
CA LYS A 69 16.02 -5.79 -0.52
C LYS A 69 14.94 -5.83 -1.60
N ILE A 70 13.78 -5.23 -1.33
CA ILE A 70 12.70 -5.07 -2.32
C ILE A 70 13.21 -4.26 -3.52
N GLN A 71 13.82 -3.10 -3.26
CA GLN A 71 14.35 -2.23 -4.32
C GLN A 71 15.40 -2.96 -5.16
N MET A 72 16.32 -3.68 -4.52
CA MET A 72 17.32 -4.49 -5.22
C MET A 72 16.70 -5.55 -6.15
N ILE A 73 15.63 -6.24 -5.73
CA ILE A 73 14.95 -7.22 -6.60
C ILE A 73 14.29 -6.53 -7.79
N ILE A 74 13.69 -5.37 -7.58
CA ILE A 74 13.04 -4.58 -8.64
C ILE A 74 14.08 -4.09 -9.65
N ASP A 75 15.23 -3.61 -9.19
CA ASP A 75 16.29 -3.07 -10.06
C ASP A 75 17.02 -4.16 -10.87
N GLN A 76 17.01 -5.40 -10.38
CA GLN A 76 17.61 -6.54 -11.08
C GLN A 76 16.75 -7.08 -12.24
N ASP A 77 15.47 -6.69 -12.31
CA ASP A 77 14.55 -7.11 -13.37
C ASP A 77 14.03 -5.88 -14.13
N GLU A 78 14.41 -5.76 -15.40
CA GLU A 78 14.04 -4.62 -16.25
C GLU A 78 12.52 -4.42 -16.37
N THR A 79 11.76 -5.52 -16.40
CA THR A 79 10.30 -5.47 -16.49
C THR A 79 9.71 -4.90 -15.19
N LEU A 80 10.17 -5.40 -14.04
CA LEU A 80 9.72 -4.90 -12.73
C LEU A 80 10.14 -3.44 -12.52
N SER A 81 11.39 -3.08 -12.86
CA SER A 81 11.88 -1.70 -12.77
C SER A 81 11.03 -0.74 -13.61
N ARG A 82 10.71 -1.13 -14.86
CA ARG A 82 9.84 -0.34 -15.74
C ARG A 82 8.43 -0.19 -15.15
N GLN A 83 7.82 -1.28 -14.70
CA GLN A 83 6.48 -1.27 -14.10
C GLN A 83 6.45 -0.40 -12.84
N PHE A 84 7.46 -0.52 -11.99
CA PHE A 84 7.60 0.27 -10.76
C PHE A 84 7.71 1.76 -11.06
N LYS A 85 8.57 2.15 -12.01
CA LYS A 85 8.72 3.55 -12.44
C LYS A 85 7.41 4.12 -12.98
N LEU A 86 6.68 3.36 -13.81
CA LEU A 86 5.38 3.79 -14.34
C LEU A 86 4.36 3.99 -13.22
N LEU A 87 4.29 3.07 -12.25
CA LEU A 87 3.37 3.19 -11.12
C LEU A 87 3.70 4.40 -10.24
N CYS A 88 4.96 4.59 -9.89
CA CYS A 88 5.40 5.72 -9.06
C CYS A 88 5.26 7.08 -9.78
N SER A 89 5.03 7.11 -11.10
CA SER A 89 4.75 8.36 -11.83
C SER A 89 3.31 8.86 -11.66
N ILE A 90 2.43 8.05 -11.09
CA ILE A 90 1.02 8.41 -10.84
C ILE A 90 0.93 9.16 -9.52
N ASP A 91 0.31 10.34 -9.55
CA ASP A 91 0.07 11.12 -8.34
C ASP A 91 -0.68 10.30 -7.27
N GLY A 92 -0.17 10.32 -6.04
CA GLY A 92 -0.73 9.54 -4.93
C GLY A 92 -0.29 8.07 -4.88
N VAL A 93 0.45 7.58 -5.87
CA VAL A 93 1.04 6.22 -5.86
C VAL A 93 2.50 6.30 -5.44
N GLY A 94 2.76 6.02 -4.17
CA GLY A 94 4.12 5.86 -3.65
C GLY A 94 4.69 4.45 -3.85
N GLU A 95 5.97 4.28 -3.50
CA GLU A 95 6.72 3.02 -3.64
C GLU A 95 5.97 1.81 -3.07
N ARG A 96 5.48 1.93 -1.83
CA ARG A 96 4.75 0.83 -1.15
C ARG A 96 3.50 0.40 -1.93
N THR A 97 2.75 1.37 -2.47
CA THR A 97 1.56 1.11 -3.28
C THR A 97 1.95 0.45 -4.60
N ALA A 98 3.00 0.96 -5.25
CA ALA A 98 3.52 0.39 -6.49
C ALA A 98 3.97 -1.07 -6.32
N VAL A 99 4.79 -1.37 -5.31
CA VAL A 99 5.25 -2.74 -5.04
C VAL A 99 4.06 -3.66 -4.73
N LYS A 100 3.10 -3.20 -3.92
CA LYS A 100 1.91 -4.01 -3.60
C LYS A 100 1.10 -4.33 -4.86
N MET A 101 0.92 -3.37 -5.76
CA MET A 101 0.21 -3.59 -7.03
C MET A 101 0.94 -4.59 -7.92
N ILE A 102 2.28 -4.50 -8.02
CA ILE A 102 3.10 -5.47 -8.77
C ILE A 102 2.91 -6.87 -8.18
N VAL A 103 3.01 -7.02 -6.86
CA VAL A 103 2.88 -8.34 -6.20
C VAL A 103 1.48 -8.92 -6.35
N ALA A 104 0.44 -8.09 -6.19
CA ALA A 104 -0.95 -8.52 -6.23
C ALA A 104 -1.45 -8.88 -7.63
N THR A 105 -0.83 -8.29 -8.67
CA THR A 105 -1.15 -8.58 -10.07
C THR A 105 -0.20 -9.57 -10.70
N ASN A 106 0.75 -10.11 -9.92
CA ASN A 106 1.83 -10.98 -10.40
C ASN A 106 2.58 -10.35 -11.58
N ALA A 107 3.07 -9.12 -11.38
CA ALA A 107 3.67 -8.27 -12.41
C ALA A 107 2.74 -8.01 -13.60
N PHE A 108 1.45 -7.73 -13.32
CA PHE A 108 0.39 -7.48 -14.31
C PHE A 108 0.08 -8.66 -15.25
N ARG A 109 0.40 -9.89 -14.83
CA ARG A 109 0.12 -11.11 -15.59
C ARG A 109 -1.26 -11.69 -15.30
N ASP A 110 -1.75 -11.52 -14.07
CA ASP A 110 -2.98 -12.18 -13.62
C ASP A 110 -4.26 -11.50 -14.14
N PHE A 111 -4.14 -10.26 -14.64
CA PHE A 111 -5.29 -9.45 -15.08
C PHE A 111 -5.09 -8.94 -16.50
N THR A 112 -6.01 -9.29 -17.40
CA THR A 112 -6.07 -8.76 -18.77
C THR A 112 -6.94 -7.51 -18.91
N ASP A 113 -7.79 -7.24 -17.92
CA ASP A 113 -8.75 -6.13 -17.91
C ASP A 113 -8.58 -5.32 -16.61
N ALA A 114 -8.37 -4.02 -16.77
CA ALA A 114 -8.23 -3.07 -15.66
C ALA A 114 -9.44 -3.11 -14.72
N ARG A 115 -10.67 -3.31 -15.25
CA ARG A 115 -11.87 -3.41 -14.42
C ARG A 115 -11.82 -4.63 -13.51
N LYS A 116 -11.31 -5.78 -13.98
CA LYS A 116 -11.17 -6.99 -13.16
C LYS A 116 -10.21 -6.76 -12.00
N PHE A 117 -9.10 -6.06 -12.25
CA PHE A 117 -8.19 -5.67 -11.17
C PHE A 117 -8.87 -4.70 -10.19
N CYS A 118 -9.58 -3.68 -10.67
CA CYS A 118 -10.30 -2.75 -9.79
C CYS A 118 -11.38 -3.44 -8.93
N LEU A 119 -12.00 -4.50 -9.44
CA LEU A 119 -12.92 -5.34 -8.67
C LEU A 119 -12.19 -6.15 -7.60
N HIS A 120 -11.04 -6.75 -7.94
CA HIS A 120 -10.17 -7.44 -6.99
C HIS A 120 -9.64 -6.51 -5.88
N ALA A 121 -9.22 -5.30 -6.25
CA ALA A 121 -8.80 -4.24 -5.33
C ALA A 121 -9.97 -3.63 -4.53
N GLY A 122 -11.23 -3.97 -4.84
CA GLY A 122 -12.40 -3.48 -4.11
C GLY A 122 -12.71 -2.00 -4.31
N VAL A 123 -12.29 -1.45 -5.46
CA VAL A 123 -12.51 -0.06 -5.88
C VAL A 123 -13.69 0.03 -6.86
N ALA A 124 -13.84 -0.94 -7.76
CA ALA A 124 -14.96 -0.98 -8.69
C ALA A 124 -16.19 -1.68 -8.07
N PRO A 125 -17.40 -1.10 -8.17
CA PRO A 125 -18.61 -1.75 -7.69
C PRO A 125 -19.19 -2.71 -8.74
N PHE A 126 -19.87 -3.76 -8.27
CA PHE A 126 -20.62 -4.70 -9.09
C PHE A 126 -22.08 -4.26 -9.22
N SER A 127 -22.62 -4.31 -10.43
CA SER A 127 -24.06 -4.21 -10.66
C SER A 127 -24.70 -5.58 -10.42
N TYR A 128 -25.67 -5.66 -9.52
CA TYR A 128 -26.45 -6.86 -9.30
C TYR A 128 -27.83 -6.67 -9.93
N THR A 129 -28.03 -7.28 -11.10
CA THR A 129 -29.29 -7.24 -11.85
C THR A 129 -29.70 -8.68 -12.15
N SER A 130 -30.68 -9.20 -11.41
CA SER A 130 -31.29 -10.49 -11.69
C SER A 130 -32.71 -10.26 -12.19
N GLY A 131 -32.92 -10.43 -13.50
CA GLY A 131 -34.22 -10.22 -14.16
C GLY A 131 -34.69 -8.76 -14.19
N SER A 132 -35.96 -8.55 -14.53
CA SER A 132 -36.59 -7.24 -14.70
C SER A 132 -36.96 -6.51 -13.40
N SER A 133 -36.88 -7.17 -12.24
CA SER A 133 -37.51 -6.70 -10.99
C SER A 133 -36.55 -6.42 -9.82
N ILE A 134 -35.28 -6.84 -9.88
CA ILE A 134 -34.33 -6.62 -8.78
C ILE A 134 -33.20 -5.67 -9.23
N ARG A 135 -33.32 -4.40 -8.83
CA ARG A 135 -32.25 -3.39 -8.88
C ARG A 135 -31.67 -3.18 -7.48
N SER A 136 -30.71 -4.00 -7.08
CA SER A 136 -29.98 -3.79 -5.84
C SER A 136 -28.94 -2.67 -6.01
N ARG A 137 -28.60 -1.97 -4.92
CA ARG A 137 -27.51 -0.98 -4.94
C ARG A 137 -26.20 -1.65 -5.34
N ASN A 138 -25.42 -0.99 -6.18
CA ASN A 138 -24.10 -1.47 -6.57
C ASN A 138 -23.20 -1.54 -5.32
N ARG A 139 -22.50 -2.67 -5.15
CA ARG A 139 -21.63 -2.92 -3.99
C ARG A 139 -20.27 -3.45 -4.45
N VAL A 140 -19.23 -3.13 -3.69
CA VAL A 140 -17.91 -3.75 -3.85
C VAL A 140 -17.91 -5.14 -3.20
N SER A 141 -17.08 -6.05 -3.73
CA SER A 141 -16.97 -7.41 -3.18
C SER A 141 -16.37 -7.41 -1.77
N HIS A 142 -16.93 -8.24 -0.88
CA HIS A 142 -16.32 -8.47 0.44
C HIS A 142 -15.03 -9.31 0.36
N ARG A 143 -14.83 -10.05 -0.74
CA ARG A 143 -13.63 -10.85 -1.02
C ARG A 143 -12.50 -10.03 -1.68
N ALA A 144 -12.64 -8.71 -1.75
CA ALA A 144 -11.62 -7.85 -2.29
C ALA A 144 -10.37 -7.79 -1.39
N ASP A 145 -9.22 -7.51 -2.00
CA ASP A 145 -7.99 -7.21 -1.27
C ASP A 145 -8.13 -5.84 -0.57
N LYS A 146 -8.47 -5.90 0.71
CA LYS A 146 -8.66 -4.71 1.57
C LYS A 146 -7.35 -3.94 1.78
N SER A 147 -6.19 -4.57 1.63
CA SER A 147 -4.89 -3.92 1.80
C SER A 147 -4.60 -2.96 0.65
N ILE A 148 -4.81 -3.41 -0.60
CA ILE A 148 -4.71 -2.57 -1.79
C ILE A 148 -5.75 -1.46 -1.75
N LYS A 149 -7.01 -1.80 -1.38
CA LYS A 149 -8.07 -0.81 -1.23
C LYS A 149 -7.67 0.34 -0.32
N SER A 150 -7.10 0.01 0.84
CA SER A 150 -6.66 1.00 1.82
C SER A 150 -5.52 1.87 1.28
N LEU A 151 -4.54 1.27 0.59
CA LEU A 151 -3.43 2.01 -0.03
C LEU A 151 -3.92 2.97 -1.12
N LEU A 152 -4.79 2.51 -2.02
CA LEU A 152 -5.38 3.33 -3.07
C LEU A 152 -6.25 4.45 -2.51
N HIS A 153 -7.02 4.17 -1.45
CA HIS A 153 -7.82 5.18 -0.77
C HIS A 153 -6.94 6.26 -0.14
N MET A 154 -5.86 5.88 0.56
CA MET A 154 -4.92 6.84 1.12
C MET A 154 -4.22 7.67 0.05
N GLY A 155 -3.80 7.05 -1.06
CA GLY A 155 -3.22 7.77 -2.19
C GLY A 155 -4.19 8.79 -2.80
N ALA A 156 -5.45 8.39 -2.99
CA ALA A 156 -6.49 9.28 -3.47
C ALA A 156 -6.75 10.45 -2.51
N LEU A 157 -6.77 10.20 -1.19
CA LEU A 157 -6.91 11.26 -0.19
C LEU A 157 -5.73 12.24 -0.25
N THR A 158 -4.50 11.75 -0.34
CA THR A 158 -3.31 12.62 -0.44
C THR A 158 -3.38 13.56 -1.64
N VAL A 159 -3.90 13.09 -2.79
CA VAL A 159 -4.09 13.93 -3.98
C VAL A 159 -5.29 14.86 -3.85
N ALA A 160 -6.41 14.38 -3.29
CA ALA A 160 -7.66 15.14 -3.16
C ALA A 160 -7.61 16.22 -2.08
N THR A 161 -6.80 16.04 -1.04
CA THR A 161 -6.54 17.04 -0.01
C THR A 161 -5.07 17.44 -0.03
N PRO A 162 -4.62 18.26 -1.00
CA PRO A 162 -3.30 18.85 -0.94
C PRO A 162 -3.19 19.62 0.37
N SER A 163 -2.15 19.34 1.16
CA SER A 163 -1.80 20.18 2.31
C SER A 163 -1.65 21.60 1.79
N LYS A 164 -2.49 22.53 2.26
CA LYS A 164 -2.54 23.94 1.84
C LYS A 164 -1.12 24.48 1.61
N GLY A 165 -0.73 24.64 0.35
CA GLY A 165 0.63 25.02 -0.01
C GLY A 165 0.81 25.30 -1.50
N GLU A 166 0.40 24.40 -2.39
CA GLU A 166 0.61 24.61 -3.83
C GLU A 166 -0.54 23.99 -4.62
N LEU A 167 -1.36 24.84 -5.25
CA LEU A 167 -2.20 24.43 -6.37
C LEU A 167 -1.29 24.42 -7.61
N PRO A 168 -0.99 23.28 -8.24
CA PRO A 168 -0.50 23.32 -9.60
C PRO A 168 -1.69 23.75 -10.48
N GLU A 169 -1.64 24.97 -11.01
CA GLU A 169 -2.44 25.33 -12.17
C GLU A 169 -2.15 24.33 -13.29
N LYS A 170 -3.02 23.35 -13.50
CA LYS A 170 -3.03 22.54 -14.71
C LYS A 170 -4.45 22.27 -15.20
N GLY A 171 -4.80 23.00 -16.25
CA GLY A 171 -5.48 22.40 -17.39
C GLY A 171 -6.97 22.70 -17.55
N ARG A 172 -7.32 23.94 -17.88
CA ARG A 172 -8.43 24.18 -18.82
C ARG A 172 -8.07 23.55 -20.17
N ARG A 173 -8.61 22.38 -20.49
CA ARG A 173 -8.70 21.78 -21.84
C ARG A 173 -9.89 20.83 -21.80
N GLY A 174 -10.89 20.86 -22.65
CA GLY A 174 -11.33 21.72 -23.73
C GLY A 174 -12.70 21.14 -24.07
N LYS A 175 -13.75 21.95 -24.03
CA LYS A 175 -15.03 21.56 -24.63
C LYS A 175 -14.88 21.87 -26.11
N GLU A 176 -14.77 20.83 -26.93
CA GLU A 176 -15.37 20.82 -28.26
C GLU A 176 -16.72 20.12 -28.14
#